data_AF-A0AA37SQD4-F1
#
_entry.id   AF-A0AA37SQD4-F1
#
_cell.length_a   1.000
_cell.length_b   1.000
_cell.length_c   1.000
_cell.angle_alpha   90.00
_cell.angle_beta   90.00
_cell.angle_gamma   90.00
#
_symmetry.space_group_name_H-M   'P 1'
#
loop_
_entity.id
_entity.type
_entity.pdbx_description
1 polymer ?
#
loop_
_entity_poly.entity_id
_entity_poly.type
_entity_poly.pdbx_seq_one_letter_code
_entity_poly.pdbx_strand_id
1 'polypeptide(L)'
;MNESKIIDGLNDLLAKNYDAEKGFKKAAEETNNQVLAALYRGKASQRYNFGHQIKDILREMEGEIDKGTSTMGDLHRAWINFKTFFAVDKEEAILEEIENGEEASLKDYNEFLENSELPDSIRRIITAQRNSVLHTLRRVDELEEMYG
;
A
#
# COMPACT_ATOMS: atom_id res chain seq x y z
N MET A 1 -24.01 8.03 -11.60
CA MET A 1 -23.23 9.15 -11.00
C MET A 1 -22.39 8.71 -9.78
N ASN A 2 -22.65 7.54 -9.16
CA ASN A 2 -21.86 7.00 -8.04
C ASN A 2 -20.79 5.98 -8.46
N GLU A 3 -21.05 5.24 -9.52
CA GLU A 3 -20.14 4.20 -10.04
C GLU A 3 -18.78 4.77 -10.47
N SER A 4 -18.77 5.94 -11.13
CA SER A 4 -17.53 6.66 -11.47
C SER A 4 -16.68 6.96 -10.24
N LYS A 5 -17.27 7.42 -9.14
CA LYS A 5 -16.52 7.73 -7.91
C LYS A 5 -15.93 6.48 -7.26
N ILE A 6 -16.65 5.36 -7.35
CA ILE A 6 -16.15 4.06 -6.86
C ILE A 6 -14.99 3.60 -7.74
N ILE A 7 -15.12 3.71 -9.07
CA ILE A 7 -14.06 3.39 -10.04
C ILE A 7 -12.82 4.26 -9.80
N ASP A 8 -12.99 5.57 -9.61
CA ASP A 8 -11.90 6.51 -9.34
C ASP A 8 -11.17 6.13 -8.04
N GLY A 9 -11.92 5.94 -6.95
CA GLY A 9 -11.33 5.52 -5.67
C GLY A 9 -10.67 4.14 -5.69
N LEU A 10 -11.18 3.20 -6.50
CA LEU A 10 -10.53 1.91 -6.72
C LEU A 10 -9.22 2.08 -7.50
N ASN A 11 -9.18 2.96 -8.51
CA ASN A 11 -7.94 3.27 -9.23
C ASN A 11 -6.91 3.97 -8.32
N ASP A 12 -7.35 4.83 -7.40
CA ASP A 12 -6.48 5.42 -6.39
C ASP A 12 -5.87 4.33 -5.49
N LEU A 13 -6.69 3.45 -4.91
CA LEU A 13 -6.20 2.33 -4.10
C LEU A 13 -5.30 1.37 -4.91
N LEU A 14 -5.56 1.18 -6.20
CA LEU A 14 -4.71 0.39 -7.08
C LEU A 14 -3.32 1.03 -7.23
N ALA A 15 -3.25 2.33 -7.47
CA ALA A 15 -2.01 3.08 -7.57
C ALA A 15 -1.20 2.97 -6.26
N LYS A 16 -1.87 3.16 -5.10
CA LYS A 16 -1.24 3.03 -3.78
C LYS A 16 -0.68 1.63 -3.52
N ASN A 17 -1.38 0.57 -3.94
CA ASN A 17 -0.85 -0.79 -3.80
C ASN A 17 0.40 -1.02 -4.67
N TYR A 18 0.48 -0.45 -5.86
CA TYR A 18 1.71 -0.53 -6.66
C TYR A 18 2.88 0.22 -6.03
N ASP A 19 2.61 1.38 -5.42
CA ASP A 19 3.64 2.16 -4.76
C ASP A 19 4.15 1.45 -3.51
N ALA A 20 3.25 0.91 -2.69
CA ALA A 20 3.61 0.07 -1.54
C ALA A 20 4.37 -1.18 -1.98
N GLU A 21 3.98 -1.85 -3.07
CA GLU A 21 4.71 -2.99 -3.62
C GLU A 21 6.16 -2.64 -3.95
N LYS A 22 6.39 -1.49 -4.61
CA LYS A 22 7.74 -1.01 -4.92
C LYS A 22 8.51 -0.66 -3.65
N GLY A 23 7.87 0.04 -2.71
CA GLY A 23 8.40 0.38 -1.38
C GLY A 23 8.96 -0.83 -0.66
N PHE A 24 8.12 -1.87 -0.49
CA PHE A 24 8.53 -3.10 0.16
C PHE A 24 9.61 -3.89 -0.59
N LYS A 25 9.58 -3.91 -1.94
CA LYS A 25 10.66 -4.53 -2.72
C LYS A 25 12.00 -3.86 -2.43
N LYS A 26 12.01 -2.54 -2.33
CA LYS A 26 13.23 -1.78 -2.03
C LYS A 26 13.72 -1.95 -0.61
N ALA A 27 12.80 -1.93 0.36
CA ALA A 27 13.13 -2.25 1.74
C ALA A 27 13.79 -3.64 1.84
N ALA A 28 13.28 -4.63 1.09
CA ALA A 28 13.87 -5.96 1.04
C ALA A 28 15.26 -6.04 0.37
N GLU A 29 15.58 -5.08 -0.51
CA GLU A 29 16.89 -4.97 -1.17
C GLU A 29 17.91 -4.24 -0.28
N GLU A 30 17.44 -3.26 0.51
CA GLU A 30 18.29 -2.37 1.29
C GLU A 30 18.57 -2.88 2.70
N THR A 31 17.66 -3.63 3.32
CA THR A 31 17.89 -4.21 4.65
C THR A 31 19.02 -5.25 4.63
N ASN A 32 19.86 -5.25 5.66
CA ASN A 32 20.86 -6.30 5.89
C ASN A 32 20.29 -7.43 6.77
N ASN A 33 19.15 -7.20 7.41
CA ASN A 33 18.47 -8.17 8.25
C ASN A 33 17.64 -9.15 7.40
N GLN A 34 18.07 -10.41 7.36
CA GLN A 34 17.40 -11.43 6.55
C GLN A 34 15.95 -11.69 6.95
N VAL A 35 15.60 -11.50 8.23
CA VAL A 35 14.23 -11.65 8.73
C VAL A 35 13.35 -10.52 8.22
N LEU A 36 13.83 -9.27 8.30
CA LEU A 36 13.12 -8.11 7.76
C LEU A 36 13.01 -8.20 6.23
N ALA A 37 14.06 -8.62 5.53
CA ALA A 37 14.03 -8.85 4.08
C ALA A 37 12.92 -9.83 3.68
N ALA A 38 12.77 -10.93 4.42
CA ALA A 38 11.71 -11.91 4.16
C ALA A 38 10.31 -11.31 4.42
N LEU A 39 10.16 -10.55 5.51
CA LEU A 39 8.92 -9.85 5.83
C LEU A 39 8.52 -8.88 4.71
N TYR A 40 9.44 -8.01 4.28
CA TYR A 40 9.17 -7.03 3.23
C TYR A 40 8.83 -7.69 1.89
N ARG A 41 9.50 -8.77 1.48
CA ARG A 41 9.10 -9.54 0.28
C ARG A 41 7.68 -10.09 0.39
N GLY A 42 7.32 -10.61 1.56
CA GLY A 42 5.96 -11.07 1.85
C GLY A 42 4.93 -9.94 1.68
N LYS A 43 5.24 -8.74 2.20
CA LYS A 43 4.37 -7.56 2.07
C LYS A 43 4.27 -7.06 0.62
N ALA A 44 5.37 -7.05 -0.13
CA ALA A 44 5.32 -6.74 -1.56
C ALA A 44 4.39 -7.69 -2.33
N SER A 45 4.51 -9.01 -2.08
CA SER A 45 3.61 -10.00 -2.70
C SER A 45 2.16 -9.80 -2.30
N GLN A 46 1.89 -9.38 -1.07
CA GLN A 46 0.54 -9.06 -0.61
C GLN A 46 -0.04 -7.85 -1.35
N ARG A 47 0.73 -6.77 -1.50
CA ARG A 47 0.32 -5.57 -2.24
C ARG A 47 0.04 -5.86 -3.72
N TYR A 48 0.87 -6.70 -4.34
CA TYR A 48 0.62 -7.20 -5.69
C TYR A 48 -0.75 -7.90 -5.81
N ASN A 49 -1.07 -8.79 -4.86
CA ASN A 49 -2.35 -9.51 -4.85
C ASN A 49 -3.54 -8.56 -4.62
N PHE A 50 -3.39 -7.54 -3.77
CA PHE A 50 -4.42 -6.53 -3.54
C PHE A 50 -4.73 -5.75 -4.82
N GLY A 51 -3.69 -5.34 -5.55
CA GLY A 51 -3.86 -4.70 -6.86
C GLY A 51 -4.59 -5.59 -7.87
N HIS A 52 -4.37 -6.91 -7.85
CA HIS A 52 -5.11 -7.84 -8.72
C HIS A 52 -6.58 -7.94 -8.36
N GLN A 53 -6.90 -8.04 -7.06
CA GLN A 53 -8.29 -8.05 -6.60
C GLN A 53 -9.03 -6.76 -7.00
N ILE A 54 -8.38 -5.60 -6.88
CA ILE A 54 -8.97 -4.32 -7.29
C ILE A 54 -9.20 -4.26 -8.80
N LYS A 55 -8.24 -4.73 -9.61
CA LYS A 55 -8.43 -4.83 -11.08
C LYS A 55 -9.58 -5.72 -11.47
N ASP A 56 -9.77 -6.84 -10.77
CA ASP A 56 -10.87 -7.74 -11.06
C ASP A 56 -12.22 -7.09 -10.76
N ILE A 57 -12.33 -6.34 -9.65
CA ILE A 57 -13.51 -5.50 -9.36
C ILE A 57 -13.73 -4.46 -10.46
N LEU A 58 -12.68 -3.72 -10.87
CA LEU A 58 -12.79 -2.71 -11.93
C LEU A 58 -13.28 -3.31 -13.25
N ARG A 59 -12.83 -4.52 -13.61
CA ARG A 59 -13.31 -5.24 -14.80
C ARG A 59 -14.77 -5.63 -14.69
N GLU A 60 -15.20 -6.12 -13.53
CA GLU A 60 -16.61 -6.49 -13.28
C GLU A 60 -17.55 -5.28 -13.38
N MET A 61 -17.05 -4.08 -13.00
CA MET A 61 -17.79 -2.83 -13.12
C MET A 61 -17.71 -2.19 -14.52
N GLU A 62 -17.08 -2.86 -15.49
CA GLU A 62 -16.75 -2.30 -16.81
C GLU A 62 -16.00 -0.96 -16.72
N GLY A 63 -15.30 -0.73 -15.60
CA GLY A 63 -14.57 0.49 -15.31
C GLY A 63 -13.21 0.51 -16.01
N GLU A 64 -12.77 1.70 -16.39
CA GLU A 64 -11.41 1.88 -16.91
C GLU A 64 -10.39 1.61 -15.81
N ILE A 65 -9.48 0.67 -16.08
CA ILE A 65 -8.29 0.47 -15.25
C ILE A 65 -7.27 1.49 -15.73
N ASP A 66 -6.88 2.43 -14.87
CA ASP A 66 -5.73 3.28 -15.17
C ASP A 66 -4.47 2.41 -15.15
N LYS A 67 -3.91 2.17 -16.34
CA LYS A 67 -2.73 1.34 -16.54
C LYS A 67 -1.43 2.05 -16.15
N GLY A 68 -1.52 3.22 -15.51
CA GLY A 68 -0.38 3.86 -14.86
C GLY A 68 0.47 4.72 -15.78
N THR A 69 -0.09 5.22 -16.88
CA THR A 69 0.61 6.16 -17.77
C THR A 69 0.12 7.61 -17.64
N SER A 70 -1.08 7.85 -17.08
CA SER A 70 -1.67 9.20 -16.99
C SER A 70 -1.91 9.70 -15.56
N THR A 71 -2.28 8.85 -14.59
CA THR A 71 -2.50 9.25 -13.18
C THR A 71 -1.41 8.79 -12.21
N MET A 72 -0.48 7.93 -12.63
CA MET A 72 0.77 7.66 -11.89
C MET A 72 1.77 8.86 -11.91
N GLY A 73 1.35 10.03 -12.40
CA GLY A 73 2.12 11.28 -12.29
C GLY A 73 2.26 11.75 -10.83
N ASP A 74 1.33 11.34 -9.97
CA ASP A 74 1.34 11.60 -8.53
C ASP A 74 1.80 10.38 -7.72
N LEU A 75 2.74 9.60 -8.28
CA LEU A 75 3.54 8.68 -7.47
C LEU A 75 4.10 9.47 -6.28
N HIS A 76 3.54 9.24 -5.09
CA HIS A 76 3.76 10.11 -3.95
C HIS A 76 5.25 10.20 -3.62
N ARG A 77 5.67 11.38 -3.15
CA ARG A 77 7.03 11.70 -2.70
C ARG A 77 7.62 10.72 -1.66
N ALA A 78 6.81 9.84 -1.06
CA ALA A 78 7.24 8.77 -0.18
C ALA A 78 8.41 7.96 -0.81
N TRP A 79 8.29 7.52 -2.07
CA TRP A 79 9.40 6.80 -2.71
C TRP A 79 10.66 7.65 -2.96
N ILE A 80 10.54 8.97 -3.09
CA ILE A 80 11.69 9.87 -3.30
C ILE A 80 12.57 9.91 -2.05
N ASN A 81 11.99 9.81 -0.83
CA ASN A 81 12.75 9.73 0.42
C ASN A 81 13.59 8.45 0.53
N PHE A 82 13.13 7.35 -0.08
CA PHE A 82 13.86 6.08 -0.07
C PHE A 82 15.23 6.14 -0.77
N LYS A 83 15.45 7.09 -1.70
CA LYS A 83 16.71 7.21 -2.45
C LYS A 83 17.86 7.84 -1.64
N THR A 84 17.59 8.42 -0.48
CA THR A 84 18.56 9.23 0.26
C THR A 84 19.07 8.61 1.56
N PHE A 85 18.82 7.31 1.79
CA PHE A 85 19.19 6.67 3.05
C PHE A 85 20.71 6.42 3.20
N PHE A 86 21.41 7.41 3.74
CA PHE A 86 22.76 7.33 4.32
C PHE A 86 22.70 7.38 5.86
N ALA A 87 21.76 6.65 6.48
CA ALA A 87 21.64 6.62 7.94
C ALA A 87 22.63 5.64 8.57
N VAL A 88 23.09 5.98 9.78
CA VAL A 88 23.90 5.10 10.65
C VAL A 88 23.09 3.86 11.05
N ASP A 89 21.80 4.05 11.32
CA ASP A 89 20.84 2.98 11.68
C ASP A 89 19.86 2.71 10.54
N LYS A 90 20.36 1.95 9.55
CA LYS A 90 19.65 1.66 8.30
C LYS A 90 18.31 0.95 8.49
N GLU A 91 18.15 0.15 9.55
CA GLU A 91 16.94 -0.66 9.76
C GLU A 91 15.80 0.15 10.39
N GLU A 92 16.08 0.90 11.45
CA GLU A 92 15.11 1.83 12.08
C GLU A 92 14.51 2.75 11.02
N ALA A 93 15.37 3.29 10.18
CA ALA A 93 14.95 4.29 9.24
C ALA A 93 14.22 3.72 7.99
N ILE A 94 14.45 2.44 7.66
CA ILE A 94 13.60 1.70 6.71
C ILE A 94 12.23 1.42 7.34
N LEU A 95 12.18 1.08 8.63
CA LEU A 95 10.93 0.83 9.33
C LEU A 95 10.08 2.11 9.43
N GLU A 96 10.69 3.26 9.73
CA GLU A 96 10.00 4.56 9.82
C GLU A 96 9.34 4.94 8.49
N GLU A 97 10.01 4.72 7.36
CA GLU A 97 9.43 5.00 6.04
C GLU A 97 8.28 4.03 5.73
N ILE A 98 8.37 2.76 6.17
CA ILE A 98 7.28 1.81 6.01
C ILE A 98 6.10 2.18 6.91
N GLU A 99 6.34 2.57 8.15
CA GLU A 99 5.31 3.03 9.10
C GLU A 99 4.51 4.17 8.45
N ASN A 100 5.19 5.24 8.04
CA ASN A 100 4.61 6.38 7.34
C ASN A 100 3.79 5.96 6.10
N GLY A 101 4.32 5.04 5.29
CA GLY A 101 3.64 4.52 4.10
C GLY A 101 2.38 3.70 4.42
N GLU A 102 2.42 2.89 5.47
CA GLU A 102 1.29 2.08 5.92
C GLU A 102 0.22 2.92 6.61
N GLU A 103 0.58 3.97 7.37
CA GLU A 103 -0.36 4.96 7.92
C GLU A 103 -1.12 5.68 6.81
N ALA A 104 -0.39 6.20 5.81
CA ALA A 104 -0.98 6.87 4.66
C ALA A 104 -1.91 5.92 3.89
N SER A 105 -1.48 4.67 3.66
CA SER A 105 -2.32 3.64 3.04
C SER A 105 -3.59 3.40 3.87
N LEU A 106 -3.47 3.21 5.18
CA LEU A 106 -4.61 2.95 6.07
C LEU A 106 -5.63 4.08 6.02
N LYS A 107 -5.16 5.33 5.96
CA LYS A 107 -6.01 6.50 5.78
C LYS A 107 -6.78 6.44 4.45
N ASP A 108 -6.09 6.22 3.34
CA ASP A 108 -6.71 6.14 2.00
C ASP A 108 -7.78 5.02 1.95
N TYR A 109 -7.49 3.86 2.56
CA TYR A 109 -8.46 2.76 2.69
C TYR A 109 -9.68 3.13 3.55
N ASN A 110 -9.48 3.84 4.66
CA ASN A 110 -10.57 4.29 5.52
C ASN A 110 -11.47 5.29 4.80
N GLU A 111 -10.88 6.30 4.15
CA GLU A 111 -11.61 7.31 3.38
C GLU A 111 -12.44 6.67 2.27
N PHE A 112 -11.88 5.71 1.53
CA PHE A 112 -12.66 4.97 0.53
C PHE A 112 -13.85 4.22 1.15
N LEU A 113 -13.64 3.56 2.30
CA LEU A 113 -14.68 2.78 2.99
C LEU A 113 -15.79 3.65 3.63
N GLU A 114 -15.58 4.95 3.80
CA GLU A 114 -16.62 5.89 4.26
C GLU A 114 -17.73 6.09 3.22
N ASN A 115 -17.49 5.74 1.95
CA ASN A 115 -18.52 5.77 0.93
C ASN A 115 -19.65 4.78 1.27
N SER A 116 -20.81 5.32 1.67
CA SER A 116 -21.98 4.54 2.08
C SER A 116 -22.66 3.77 0.94
N GLU A 117 -22.35 4.13 -0.30
CA GLU A 117 -22.94 3.55 -1.51
C GLU A 117 -22.10 2.40 -2.08
N LEU A 118 -21.00 2.02 -1.42
CA LEU A 118 -20.19 0.87 -1.81
C LEU A 118 -21.00 -0.43 -1.74
N PRO A 119 -21.04 -1.21 -2.83
CA PRO A 119 -21.57 -2.57 -2.81
C PRO A 119 -20.87 -3.41 -1.74
N ASP A 120 -21.64 -4.25 -1.04
CA ASP A 120 -21.14 -5.08 0.06
C ASP A 120 -19.99 -6.02 -0.36
N SER A 121 -20.02 -6.50 -1.61
CA SER A 121 -18.96 -7.34 -2.19
C SER A 121 -17.62 -6.60 -2.23
N ILE A 122 -17.62 -5.36 -2.72
CA ILE A 122 -16.44 -4.48 -2.79
C ILE A 122 -16.01 -4.10 -1.38
N ARG A 123 -16.95 -3.65 -0.54
CA ARG A 123 -16.67 -3.27 0.86
C ARG A 123 -15.96 -4.39 1.62
N ARG A 124 -16.40 -5.64 1.45
CA ARG A 124 -15.78 -6.81 2.10
C ARG A 124 -14.32 -7.01 1.66
N ILE A 125 -14.03 -6.91 0.37
CA ILE A 125 -12.67 -7.08 -0.16
C ILE A 125 -11.76 -5.95 0.35
N ILE A 126 -12.20 -4.70 0.22
CA ILE A 126 -11.41 -3.54 0.62
C ILE A 126 -11.19 -3.50 2.14
N THR A 127 -12.18 -3.90 2.94
CA THR A 127 -12.03 -4.03 4.41
C THR A 127 -10.99 -5.08 4.77
N ALA A 128 -10.95 -6.22 4.06
CA ALA A 128 -9.94 -7.25 4.29
C ALA A 128 -8.53 -6.74 3.99
N GLN A 129 -8.35 -6.02 2.89
CA GLN A 129 -7.07 -5.39 2.55
C GLN A 129 -6.66 -4.36 3.60
N ARG A 130 -7.56 -3.44 3.96
CA ARG A 130 -7.39 -2.42 5.01
C ARG A 130 -6.96 -3.02 6.35
N ASN A 131 -7.58 -4.11 6.78
CA ASN A 131 -7.22 -4.78 8.02
C ASN A 131 -5.80 -5.39 7.94
N SER A 132 -5.40 -5.87 6.77
CA SER A 132 -4.03 -6.34 6.56
C SER A 132 -3.00 -5.21 6.58
N VAL A 133 -3.35 -4.02 6.06
CA VAL A 133 -2.53 -2.79 6.20
C VAL A 133 -2.35 -2.47 7.67
N LEU A 134 -3.44 -2.38 8.44
CA LEU A 134 -3.41 -2.12 9.88
C LEU A 134 -2.56 -3.14 10.65
N HIS A 135 -2.65 -4.43 10.30
CA HIS A 135 -1.81 -5.46 10.90
C HIS A 135 -0.33 -5.31 10.54
N THR A 136 -0.02 -4.75 9.38
CA THR A 136 1.36 -4.47 8.96
C THR A 136 1.91 -3.28 9.72
N LEU A 137 1.16 -2.18 9.79
CA LEU A 137 1.51 -1.00 10.58
C LEU A 137 1.88 -1.37 12.00
N ARG A 138 0.95 -1.99 12.75
CA ARG A 138 1.21 -2.45 14.14
C ARG A 138 2.46 -3.32 14.28
N ARG A 139 2.76 -4.13 13.27
CA ARG A 139 3.93 -5.00 13.30
C ARG A 139 5.22 -4.21 13.08
N VAL A 140 5.17 -3.13 12.29
CA VAL A 140 6.30 -2.22 12.07
C VAL A 140 6.55 -1.42 13.35
N ASP A 141 5.52 -0.89 14.00
CA ASP A 141 5.64 -0.19 15.29
C ASP A 141 6.35 -1.08 16.33
N GLU A 142 5.93 -2.36 16.46
CA GLU A 142 6.58 -3.34 17.34
C GLU A 142 8.06 -3.64 16.98
N LEU A 143 8.41 -3.53 15.70
CA LEU A 143 9.78 -3.76 15.22
C LEU A 143 10.64 -2.52 15.47
N GLU A 144 10.11 -1.32 15.29
CA GLU A 144 10.82 -0.07 15.61
C GLU A 144 11.19 0.00 17.08
N GLU A 145 10.26 -0.34 17.99
CA GLU A 145 10.56 -0.44 19.42
C GLU A 145 11.67 -1.47 19.76
N MET A 146 11.93 -2.43 18.87
CA MET A 146 12.95 -3.47 19.05
C MET A 146 14.31 -3.08 18.44
N TYR A 147 14.31 -2.25 17.39
CA TYR A 147 15.52 -1.87 16.64
C TYR A 147 15.99 -0.43 16.93
N GLY A 148 15.19 0.42 17.57
CA GLY A 148 15.58 1.71 18.16
C GLY A 148 16.09 1.59 19.60
#